data_AF-A0A1G2ZU07-F1
#
_entry.id   AF-A0A1G2ZU07-F1
#
_cell.length_a   1.000
_cell.length_b   1.000
_cell.length_c   1.000
_cell.angle_alpha   90.00
_cell.angle_beta   90.00
_cell.angle_gamma   90.00
#
_symmetry.space_group_name_H-M   'P 1'
#
loop_
_entity.id
_entity.type
_entity.pdbx_description
1 polymer ?
#
loop_
_entity_poly.entity_id
_entity_poly.type
_entity_poly.pdbx_seq_one_letter_code
_entity_poly.pdbx_strand_id
1 'polypeptide(L)' 'MKVTENTPLDFILSISRDIIIQAQGHVIHVFQPPNDPKHENVGVTFTNISDADRETIRKYLAGTLTV' A
#
# COMPACT_ATOMS: atom_id res chain seq x y z
N MET A 1 -8.74 -8.54 14.19
CA MET A 1 -8.22 -7.24 14.67
C MET A 1 -8.86 -6.18 13.79
N LYS A 2 -9.72 -5.31 14.33
CA LYS A 2 -10.29 -4.22 13.52
C LYS A 2 -9.18 -3.23 13.23
N VAL A 3 -8.89 -2.99 11.96
CA VAL A 3 -7.96 -1.94 11.54
C VAL A 3 -8.70 -0.62 11.68
N THR A 4 -8.14 0.33 12.42
CA THR A 4 -8.72 1.67 12.60
C THR A 4 -7.79 2.72 12.01
N GLU A 5 -8.31 3.93 11.79
CA GLU A 5 -7.47 5.07 11.44
C GLU A 5 -6.33 5.25 12.46
N ASN A 6 -5.18 5.73 11.97
CA ASN A 6 -3.90 5.85 12.67
C ASN A 6 -3.25 4.54 13.14
N THR A 7 -3.77 3.37 12.74
CA THR A 7 -3.08 2.09 13.02
C THR A 7 -1.76 2.04 12.24
N PRO A 8 -0.60 1.86 12.89
CA PRO A 8 0.65 1.62 12.19
C PRO A 8 0.63 0.23 11.53
N LEU A 9 1.21 0.14 10.34
CA LEU A 9 1.27 -1.09 9.55
C LEU A 9 2.69 -1.32 9.06
N ASP A 10 3.20 -2.52 9.31
CA ASP A 10 4.31 -3.09 8.55
C ASP A 10 3.68 -4.00 7.49
N PHE A 11 4.01 -3.77 6.22
CA PHE A 11 3.38 -4.49 5.12
C PHE A 11 4.31 -4.73 3.95
N ILE A 12 3.92 -5.71 3.13
CA ILE A 12 4.59 -6.06 1.90
C ILE A 12 3.71 -5.62 0.73
N LEU A 13 4.26 -4.78 -0.13
CA LEU A 13 3.65 -4.42 -1.40
C LEU A 13 4.21 -5.31 -2.50
N SER A 14 3.35 -6.14 -3.09
CA SER A 14 3.67 -6.94 -4.26
C SER A 14 3.14 -6.24 -5.51
N ILE A 15 4.04 -5.73 -6.34
CA ILE A 15 3.69 -5.01 -7.58
C ILE A 15 3.65 -5.96 -8.77
N SER A 16 4.63 -6.86 -8.85
CA SER A 16 4.73 -7.93 -9.84
C SER A 16 5.29 -9.19 -9.17
N ARG A 17 5.44 -10.29 -9.92
CA ARG A 17 6.05 -11.53 -9.39
C ARG A 17 7.47 -11.31 -8.86
N ASP A 18 8.18 -10.35 -9.46
CA ASP A 18 9.60 -10.11 -9.21
C ASP A 18 9.85 -8.86 -8.34
N ILE A 19 8.81 -8.08 -8.04
CA ILE A 19 8.93 -6.83 -7.29
C ILE A 19 8.10 -6.92 -6.00
N ILE A 20 8.84 -7.13 -4.91
CA ILE A 20 8.35 -7.20 -3.54
C ILE A 20 9.02 -6.09 -2.74
N ILE A 21 8.20 -5.17 -2.22
CA ILE A 21 8.66 -4.00 -1.46
C ILE A 21 8.20 -4.15 -0.02
N GLN A 22 9.12 -4.00 0.93
CA GLN A 22 8.80 -3.90 2.35
C GLN A 22 8.62 -2.44 2.72
N ALA A 23 7.50 -2.11 3.33
CA ALA A 23 7.17 -0.74 3.70
C ALA A 23 6.49 -0.67 5.06
N GLN A 24 6.61 0.50 5.68
CA GLN A 24 5.85 0.87 6.87
C GLN A 24 4.95 2.04 6.54
N GLY A 25 3.79 2.08 7.17
CA GLY A 25 2.82 3.14 6.98
C GLY A 25 1.86 3.27 8.15
N HIS A 26 0.88 4.13 8.00
CA HIS A 26 -0.28 4.16 8.87
C HIS A 26 -1.55 4.26 8.05
N VAL A 27 -2.62 3.74 8.62
CA VAL A 27 -3.95 3.83 8.04
C VAL A 27 -4.46 5.26 8.17
N ILE A 28 -4.79 5.90 7.04
CA ILE A 28 -5.40 7.24 7.04
C ILE A 28 -6.91 7.18 6.93
N HIS A 29 -7.45 6.09 6.36
CA HIS A 29 -8.89 5.96 6.17
C HIS A 29 -9.29 4.49 6.04
N VAL A 30 -10.44 4.13 6.61
CA VAL A 30 -11.06 2.83 6.43
C VAL A 30 -12.46 3.04 5.87
N PHE A 31 -12.75 2.42 4.73
CA PHE A 31 -14.01 2.57 4.03
C PHE A 31 -14.58 1.20 3.66
N GLN A 32 -15.87 1.00 3.92
CA GLN A 32 -16.63 -0.17 3.49
C GLN A 32 -17.56 0.24 2.34
N PRO A 33 -17.37 -0.29 1.12
CA PRO A 33 -18.25 0.01 -0.01
C PRO A 33 -19.70 -0.39 0.30
N PRO A 34 -20.69 0.48 0.01
CA PRO A 34 -22.10 0.19 0.32
C PRO A 34 -22.66 -1.00 -0.46
N ASN A 35 -22.08 -1.29 -1.63
CA ASN A 35 -22.41 -2.43 -2.48
C ASN A 35 -21.66 -3.71 -2.12
N ASP A 36 -20.67 -3.64 -1.21
CA ASP A 36 -19.89 -4.78 -0.74
C ASP A 36 -19.45 -4.61 0.73
N PRO A 37 -20.42 -4.68 1.67
CA PRO A 37 -20.16 -4.39 3.08
C PRO A 37 -19.31 -5.45 3.79
N LYS A 38 -18.95 -6.54 3.09
CA LYS A 38 -18.09 -7.60 3.64
C LYS A 38 -16.62 -7.29 3.44
N HIS A 39 -16.27 -6.35 2.57
CA HIS A 39 -14.89 -5.96 2.29
C HIS A 39 -14.60 -4.57 2.84
N GLU A 40 -13.39 -4.44 3.39
CA GLU A 40 -12.85 -3.17 3.89
C GLU A 40 -11.75 -2.71 2.95
N ASN A 41 -11.87 -1.48 2.45
CA ASN A 41 -10.79 -0.80 1.77
C ASN A 41 -10.06 0.08 2.79
N VAL A 42 -8.74 0.00 2.77
CA VAL A 42 -7.88 0.73 3.70
C VAL A 42 -6.95 1.64 2.91
N GLY A 43 -7.06 2.94 3.15
CA GLY A 43 -6.09 3.92 2.68
C GLY A 43 -4.88 3.95 3.61
N VAL A 44 -3.69 3.76 3.05
CA VAL A 44 -2.43 3.73 3.82
C VAL A 44 -1.48 4.79 3.28
N THR A 45 -0.91 5.58 4.18
CA THR A 45 0.19 6.50 3.85
C THR A 45 1.51 5.86 4.26
N PHE A 46 2.49 5.86 3.34
CA PHE A 46 3.84 5.37 3.62
C PHE A 46 4.57 6.30 4.60
N THR A 47 5.07 5.75 5.71
CA THR A 47 5.89 6.46 6.70
C THR A 47 7.37 6.13 6.52
N ASN A 48 7.70 4.88 6.17
CA ASN A 48 9.06 4.44 5.93
C ASN A 48 9.10 3.51 4.71
N ILE A 49 9.83 3.92 3.69
CA ILE A 49 10.04 3.19 2.44
C ILE A 49 11.30 3.77 1.79
N SER A 50 12.17 2.90 1.26
CA SER A 50 13.44 3.31 0.67
C SER A 50 13.25 4.18 -0.57
N ASP A 51 14.21 5.06 -0.88
CA ASP A 51 14.13 5.89 -2.09
C ASP A 51 14.16 5.07 -3.38
N ALA A 52 14.86 3.93 -3.37
CA ALA A 52 14.90 2.99 -4.50
C ALA A 52 13.51 2.35 -4.74
N ASP A 53 12.82 1.97 -3.66
CA ASP A 53 11.46 1.42 -3.75
C ASP A 53 10.45 2.48 -4.17
N ARG A 54 10.59 3.72 -3.67
CA ARG A 54 9.76 4.87 -4.12
C ARG A 54 9.92 5.11 -5.62
N GLU A 55 11.15 5.06 -6.13
CA GLU A 55 11.42 5.19 -7.57
C GLU A 55 10.83 4.02 -8.36
N THR A 56 10.90 2.80 -7.83
CA THR A 56 10.30 1.62 -8.45
C THR A 56 8.78 1.75 -8.56
N ILE A 57 8.11 2.18 -7.49
CA ILE A 57 6.67 2.49 -7.50
C ILE A 57 6.35 3.58 -8.51
N ARG A 58 7.15 4.66 -8.57
CA ARG A 58 6.95 5.76 -9.51
C ARG A 58 7.03 5.28 -10.96
N LYS A 59 8.04 4.48 -11.31
CA LYS A 59 8.18 3.88 -12.65
C LYS A 59 7.02 2.94 -12.97
N TYR A 60 6.58 2.15 -11.99
CA TYR A 60 5.43 1.26 -12.17
C TYR A 60 4.17 2.06 -12.52
N LEU A 61 3.85 3.08 -11.73
CA LEU A 61 2.67 3.93 -11.94
C LEU A 61 2.74 4.73 -13.24
N ALA A 62 3.95 5.09 -13.69
CA ALA A 62 4.18 5.74 -14.98
C ALA A 62 4.12 4.77 -16.17
N GLY A 63 4.04 3.46 -15.95
CA GLY A 63 4.09 2.45 -17.01
C GLY A 63 5.47 2.34 -17.69
N THR A 64 6.52 2.87 -17.08
CA THR A 64 7.89 2.86 -17.60
C THR A 64 8.77 1.79 -16.94
N LEU A 65 8.23 1.08 -15.95
CA LEU A 65 8.90 -0.03 -15.33
C LEU A 65 8.89 -1.25 -16.25
N THR A 66 10.06 -1.62 -16.75
CA THR A 66 10.28 -2.90 -17.43
C THR A 66 10.61 -3.94 -16.38
N VAL A 67 9.70 -4.90 -16.19
CA VAL A 67 9.85 -6.10 -15.37
C VAL A 67 10.24 -7.29 -16.23
#